data_AF-O32794-F1
#
_entry.id   AF-O32794-F1
#
_cell.length_a   1.000
_cell.length_b   1.000
_cell.length_c   1.000
_cell.angle_alpha   90.00
_cell.angle_beta   90.00
_cell.angle_gamma   90.00
#
_symmetry.space_group_name_H-M   'P 1'
#
loop_
_entity.id
_entity.type
_entity.pdbx_description
1 polymer ?
#
loop_
_entity_poly.entity_id
_entity_poly.type
_entity_poly.pdbx_seq_one_letter_code
_entity_poly.pdbx_strand_id
1 'polypeptide(L)' 'MCPICGNKTRLKMREDTELKNFPLFCPKCRQEILIEITKFRITVITEPDAKTQSR' A
#
# COMPACT_ATOMS: atom_id res chain seq x y z
N MET A 1 1.88 -6.93 -4.61
CA MET A 1 1.08 -7.80 -3.72
C MET A 1 0.36 -6.89 -2.75
N CYS A 2 -0.93 -7.09 -2.48
CA CYS A 2 -1.66 -6.27 -1.51
C CYS A 2 -1.22 -6.68 -0.09
N PRO A 3 -0.85 -5.73 0.79
CA PRO A 3 -0.39 -6.03 2.14
C PRO A 3 -1.49 -6.57 3.06
N ILE A 4 -2.78 -6.31 2.75
CA ILE A 4 -3.91 -6.75 3.57
C ILE A 4 -4.31 -8.20 3.27
N CYS A 5 -4.52 -8.52 1.99
CA CYS A 5 -5.07 -9.82 1.57
C CYS A 5 -4.08 -10.72 0.81
N GLY A 6 -2.83 -10.29 0.62
CA GLY A 6 -1.82 -11.02 -0.13
C GLY A 6 -2.12 -11.16 -1.63
N ASN A 7 -3.18 -10.53 -2.14
CA ASN A 7 -3.60 -10.73 -3.53
C ASN A 7 -2.61 -10.08 -4.52
N LYS A 8 -2.51 -10.66 -5.72
CA LYS A 8 -1.64 -10.09 -6.77
C LYS A 8 -2.19 -8.73 -7.21
N THR A 9 -1.32 -7.73 -7.21
CA THR A 9 -1.60 -6.41 -7.78
C THR A 9 -1.30 -6.46 -9.28
N ARG A 10 -2.07 -5.72 -10.10
CA ARG A 10 -1.85 -5.65 -11.56
C ARG A 10 -0.58 -4.87 -11.95
N LEU A 11 0.09 -4.26 -10.99
CA LEU A 11 1.30 -3.47 -11.19
C LEU A 11 2.52 -4.37 -11.43
N LYS A 12 3.20 -4.15 -12.55
CA LYS A 12 4.52 -4.69 -12.83
C LYS A 12 5.54 -3.62 -12.44
N MET A 13 6.24 -3.83 -11.32
CA MET A 13 7.36 -2.97 -10.92
C MET A 13 8.64 -3.49 -11.56
N ARG A 14 9.53 -2.58 -11.96
CA ARG A 14 10.91 -2.86 -12.34
C ARG A 14 11.84 -2.40 -11.22
N GLU A 15 13.11 -2.75 -11.29
CA GLU A 15 14.09 -2.47 -10.22
C GLU A 15 14.32 -0.98 -9.98
N ASP A 16 14.19 -0.20 -11.05
CA ASP A 16 14.30 1.25 -11.12
C ASP A 16 12.98 1.98 -10.81
N THR A 17 11.88 1.25 -10.57
CA THR A 17 10.59 1.87 -10.30
C THR A 17 10.52 2.36 -8.86
N GLU A 18 10.37 3.67 -8.71
CA GLU A 18 10.11 4.33 -7.43
C GLU A 18 8.70 4.94 -7.43
N LEU A 19 7.90 4.60 -6.41
CA LEU A 19 6.58 5.21 -6.18
C LEU A 19 6.54 5.77 -4.77
N LYS A 20 6.12 7.02 -4.62
CA LYS A 20 5.96 7.70 -3.32
C LYS A 20 4.51 8.10 -3.14
N ASN A 21 3.97 7.87 -1.93
CA ASN A 21 2.58 8.18 -1.59
C ASN A 21 1.57 7.66 -2.63
N PHE A 22 1.79 6.45 -3.14
CA PHE A 22 0.97 5.90 -4.21
C PHE A 22 -0.27 5.19 -3.63
N PRO A 23 -1.50 5.63 -3.96
CA PRO A 23 -2.71 4.94 -3.51
C PRO A 23 -2.89 3.63 -4.30
N LEU A 24 -2.77 2.51 -3.60
CA LEU A 24 -3.03 1.18 -4.14
C LEU A 24 -4.44 0.73 -3.74
N PHE A 25 -5.37 0.79 -4.70
CA PHE A 25 -6.70 0.21 -4.51
C PHE A 25 -6.66 -1.32 -4.59
N CYS A 26 -7.23 -1.99 -3.58
CA CYS A 26 -7.45 -3.43 -3.62
C CYS A 26 -8.93 -3.76 -3.84
N PRO A 27 -9.32 -4.37 -4.98
CA PRO A 27 -10.73 -4.72 -5.23
C PRO A 27 -11.26 -5.81 -4.29
N LYS A 28 -10.39 -6.61 -3.66
CA LYS A 28 -10.80 -7.59 -2.65
C LYS A 28 -11.09 -6.94 -1.29
N CYS A 29 -10.23 -6.04 -0.84
CA CYS A 29 -10.43 -5.33 0.43
C CYS A 29 -11.41 -4.16 0.31
N ARG A 30 -11.65 -3.67 -0.92
CA ARG A 30 -12.45 -2.48 -1.23
C ARG A 30 -11.95 -1.24 -0.47
N GLN A 31 -10.65 -1.15 -0.30
CA GLN A 31 -9.96 -0.06 0.39
C GLN A 31 -8.75 0.37 -0.43
N GLU A 32 -8.42 1.65 -0.29
CA GLU A 32 -7.18 2.24 -0.80
C GLU A 32 -6.14 2.27 0.30
N ILE A 33 -4.90 1.97 -0.07
CA ILE A 33 -3.77 1.91 0.85
C ILE A 33 -2.65 2.75 0.27
N LEU A 34 -2.09 3.67 1.03
CA LEU A 34 -0.90 4.38 0.61
C LEU A 34 0.31 3.47 0.73
N ILE A 35 1.04 3.34 -0.37
CA ILE A 35 2.28 2.55 -0.42
C ILE A 35 3.43 3.38 -0.96
N GLU A 36 4.62 3.07 -0.50
CA GLU A 36 5.88 3.51 -1.06
C GLU A 36 6.61 2.30 -1.64
N ILE A 37 7.14 2.46 -2.85
CA ILE A 37 7.91 1.41 -3.51
C ILE A 37 9.29 1.95 -3.86
N THR A 38 10.32 1.27 -3.39
CA THR A 38 11.72 1.58 -3.69
C THR A 38 12.49 0.29 -3.92
N LYS A 39 13.12 0.12 -5.10
CA LYS A 39 13.94 -1.07 -5.44
C LYS A 39 13.26 -2.40 -5.06
N PHE A 40 12.04 -2.60 -5.54
CA PHE A 40 11.16 -3.75 -5.22
C PHE A 40 10.69 -3.91 -3.77
N ARG A 41 11.09 -3.04 -2.85
CA ARG A 41 10.52 -3.02 -1.49
C ARG A 41 9.21 -2.26 -1.51
N ILE A 42 8.17 -2.87 -0.96
CA ILE A 42 6.87 -2.24 -0.75
C ILE A 42 6.79 -1.90 0.73
N THR A 43 6.68 -0.62 1.04
CA THR A 43 6.41 -0.10 2.38
C THR A 43 4.98 0.39 2.41
N VAL A 44 4.23 -0.01 3.43
CA VAL A 44 2.87 0.50 3.63
C VAL A 44 2.97 1.78 4.44
N ILE A 45 2.50 2.88 3.87
CA ILE A 45 2.34 4.14 4.59
C ILE A 45 0.98 4.05 5.27
N THR A 46 0.93 3.34 6.39
CA THR A 46 -0.17 3.53 7.33
C THR A 46 0.13 4.84 8.04
N GLU A 47 -0.73 5.85 7.89
CA GLU A 47 -0.81 6.89 8.92
C GLU A 47 -0.95 6.15 10.26
N PRO A 48 -0.13 6.47 11.29
CA PRO A 48 -0.27 5.82 12.57
C PRO A 48 -1.70 6.07 13.02
N ASP A 49 -2.48 4.97 13.07
CA ASP A 49 -3.87 4.92 13.48
C ASP A 49 -4.06 5.96 14.58
N ALA A 50 -4.64 7.10 14.23
CA ALA A 50 -5.03 8.09 15.21
C ALA A 50 -6.07 7.36 16.04
N LYS A 51 -5.63 6.82 17.19
CA LYS A 51 -6.50 6.25 18.20
C LYS A 51 -7.52 7.34 18.49
N THR A 52 -8.67 7.28 17.84
CA THR A 52 -9.82 8.04 18.27
C THR A 52 -10.21 7.38 19.58
N GLN A 53 -9.60 7.89 20.65
CA GLN A 53 -9.93 7.58 22.00
C GLN A 53 -11.32 8.16 22.21
N SER A 54 -12.33 7.41 21.81
CA SER A 54 -13.72 7.70 22.13
C SER A 54 -13.84 7.64 23.65
N ARG A 55 -14.01 8.81 24.26
CA ARG A 55 -14.47 9.00 25.63
C ARG A 55 -15.79 9.75 25.60
#